data_AF-A0A233VM64-F1
#
_entry.id   AF-A0A233VM64-F1
#
_cell.length_a   1.000
_cell.length_b   1.000
_cell.length_c   1.000
_cell.angle_alpha   90.00
_cell.angle_beta   90.00
_cell.angle_gamma   90.00
#
_symmetry.space_group_name_H-M   'P 1'
#
loop_
_entity.id
_entity.type
_entity.pdbx_description
1 polymer ?
#
loop_
_entity_poly.entity_id
_entity_poly.type
_entity_poly.pdbx_seq_one_letter_code
_entity_poly.pdbx_strand_id
1 'polypeptide(L)'
;MLLITNNEFFKDAIKRNDVTVEYIDIDYIGILKKARDLIHQNYRLVTHPLYGSVKPNETVFRSVILEKSDKFDTDSLMMIEESINTATKFMNISKPKRWPAEILDDFRVVDFDIISQTLDRILI
;
A
#
# COMPACT_ATOMS: atom_id res chain seq x y z
N MET A 1 6.15 12.62 -4.35
CA MET A 1 5.56 11.53 -3.54
C MET A 1 6.20 10.21 -3.94
N LEU A 2 6.14 9.20 -3.07
CA LEU A 2 6.60 7.83 -3.32
C LEU A 2 5.41 6.89 -3.16
N LEU A 3 5.07 6.15 -4.21
CA LEU A 3 4.13 5.05 -4.18
C LEU A 3 4.91 3.74 -4.11
N ILE A 4 4.81 3.01 -3.00
CA ILE A 4 5.31 1.62 -2.92
C ILE A 4 4.15 0.66 -3.17
N THR A 5 4.35 -0.40 -3.94
CA THR A 5 3.28 -1.34 -4.29
C THR A 5 3.81 -2.71 -4.69
N ASN A 6 3.03 -3.77 -4.44
CA ASN A 6 3.27 -5.09 -5.03
C ASN A 6 2.34 -5.40 -6.21
N ASN A 7 1.57 -4.41 -6.67
CA ASN A 7 0.69 -4.53 -7.83
C ASN A 7 1.41 -4.04 -9.09
N GLU A 8 1.63 -4.94 -10.03
CA GLU A 8 2.39 -4.63 -11.25
C GLU A 8 1.70 -3.66 -12.20
N PHE A 9 0.38 -3.44 -12.04
CA PHE A 9 -0.37 -2.49 -12.86
C PHE A 9 0.16 -1.05 -12.74
N PHE A 10 0.85 -0.71 -11.66
CA PHE A 10 1.44 0.61 -11.48
C PHE A 10 2.76 0.84 -12.21
N LYS A 11 3.46 -0.21 -12.68
CA LYS A 11 4.84 -0.10 -13.24
C LYS A 11 4.95 0.96 -14.33
N ASP A 12 3.97 1.03 -15.22
CA ASP A 12 3.98 1.93 -16.38
C ASP A 12 2.74 2.86 -16.48
N ALA A 13 1.82 2.75 -15.52
CA ALA A 13 0.56 3.47 -15.55
C ALA A 13 0.68 4.93 -15.07
N ILE A 14 1.49 5.18 -14.03
CA ILE A 14 1.66 6.52 -13.46
C ILE A 14 2.83 7.22 -14.16
N LYS A 15 2.52 8.10 -15.12
CA LYS A 15 3.51 8.84 -15.92
C LYS A 15 3.81 10.24 -15.39
N ARG A 16 3.50 10.51 -14.12
CA ARG A 16 3.70 11.83 -13.52
C ARG A 16 5.12 11.98 -12.96
N ASN A 17 5.72 13.15 -13.14
CA ASN A 17 7.08 13.43 -12.65
C ASN A 17 7.15 13.68 -11.13
N ASP A 18 6.02 14.00 -10.49
CA ASP A 18 5.91 14.28 -9.06
C ASP A 18 5.62 13.02 -8.20
N VAL A 19 5.47 11.86 -8.84
CA VAL A 19 5.23 10.57 -8.18
C VAL A 19 6.28 9.55 -8.64
N THR A 20 7.12 9.10 -7.73
CA THR A 20 7.98 7.94 -7.96
C THR A 20 7.21 6.68 -7.61
N VAL A 21 7.14 5.70 -8.52
CA VAL A 21 6.54 4.39 -8.26
C VAL A 21 7.64 3.36 -8.03
N GLU A 22 7.59 2.67 -6.90
CA GLU A 22 8.46 1.55 -6.55
C GLU A 22 7.62 0.27 -6.47
N TYR A 23 7.66 -0.52 -7.53
CA TYR A 23 7.11 -1.87 -7.52
C TYR A 23 8.08 -2.83 -6.79
N ILE A 24 7.55 -3.61 -5.85
CA ILE A 24 8.32 -4.57 -5.06
C ILE A 24 7.55 -5.89 -5.02
N ASP A 25 8.16 -6.97 -5.51
CA ASP A 25 7.56 -8.31 -5.50
C ASP A 25 7.66 -8.94 -4.10
N ILE A 26 6.80 -8.47 -3.20
CA ILE A 26 6.66 -8.94 -1.80
C ILE A 26 5.18 -9.06 -1.44
N ASP A 27 4.88 -9.72 -0.32
CA ASP A 27 3.51 -9.89 0.14
C ASP A 27 2.92 -8.59 0.73
N TYR A 28 1.60 -8.63 0.96
CA TYR A 28 0.83 -7.54 1.55
C TYR A 28 1.50 -6.96 2.82
N ILE A 29 1.92 -7.84 3.73
CA ILE A 29 2.55 -7.44 5.00
C ILE A 29 3.94 -6.85 4.74
N GLY A 30 4.68 -7.37 3.77
CA GLY A 30 5.94 -6.85 3.31
C GLY A 30 5.85 -5.40 2.87
N ILE A 31 4.83 -5.03 2.09
CA ILE A 31 4.59 -3.63 1.70
C ILE A 31 4.38 -2.74 2.92
N LEU A 32 3.57 -3.18 3.89
CA LEU A 32 3.37 -2.40 5.13
C LEU A 32 4.66 -2.25 5.94
N LYS A 33 5.47 -3.31 6.05
CA LYS A 33 6.77 -3.25 6.73
C LYS A 33 7.76 -2.32 6.02
N LYS A 34 7.77 -2.34 4.68
CA LYS A 34 8.58 -1.41 3.88
C LYS A 34 8.15 0.05 4.12
N ALA A 35 6.84 0.32 4.19
CA ALA A 35 6.33 1.65 4.56
C ALA A 35 6.85 2.10 5.93
N ARG A 36 6.80 1.21 6.93
CA ARG A 36 7.35 1.47 8.27
C ARG A 36 8.85 1.77 8.25
N ASP A 37 9.62 1.00 7.49
CA ASP A 37 11.06 1.22 7.39
C ASP A 37 11.38 2.58 6.73
N LEU A 38 10.56 3.01 5.76
CA LEU A 38 10.63 4.37 5.19
C LEU A 38 10.24 5.45 6.19
N ILE A 39 9.23 5.23 7.05
CA ILE A 39 8.86 6.18 8.10
C ILE A 39 10.03 6.44 9.06
N HIS A 40 10.79 5.40 9.42
CA HIS A 40 12.04 5.56 10.18
C HIS A 40 13.14 6.36 9.44
N GLN A 41 13.02 6.52 8.12
CA GLN A 41 13.90 7.34 7.28
C GLN A 41 13.31 8.74 7.01
N ASN A 42 12.42 9.22 7.89
CA ASN A 42 11.69 10.48 7.77
C ASN A 42 10.80 10.55 6.53
N TYR A 43 10.03 9.49 6.27
CA TYR A 43 8.84 9.58 5.43
C TYR A 43 7.58 9.69 6.31
N ARG A 44 6.53 10.26 5.76
CA ARG A 44 5.19 10.25 6.35
C ARG A 44 4.17 9.58 5.42
N LEU A 45 3.15 8.98 6.02
CA LEU A 45 2.02 8.42 5.30
C LEU A 45 1.16 9.54 4.72
N VAL A 46 0.82 9.41 3.44
CA VAL A 46 -0.14 10.30 2.75
C VAL A 46 -1.52 9.63 2.72
N THR A 47 -1.56 8.30 2.75
CA THR A 47 -2.78 7.49 2.75
C THR A 47 -2.84 6.56 3.94
N HIS A 48 -4.04 6.29 4.45
CA HIS A 48 -4.24 5.24 5.45
C HIS A 48 -3.84 3.86 4.86
N PRO A 49 -2.96 3.07 5.51
CA PRO A 49 -2.42 1.84 4.90
C PRO A 49 -3.46 0.74 4.65
N LEU A 50 -4.51 0.69 5.47
CA LEU A 50 -5.65 -0.20 5.31
C LEU A 50 -6.82 0.54 4.64
N TYR A 51 -6.76 0.68 3.32
CA TYR A 51 -7.87 1.22 2.51
C TYR A 51 -8.66 0.12 1.79
N GLY A 52 -9.83 0.51 1.32
CA GLY A 52 -10.79 -0.38 0.65
C GLY A 52 -11.59 -1.22 1.66
N SER A 53 -12.65 -1.85 1.16
CA SER A 53 -13.53 -2.70 1.98
C SER A 53 -13.09 -4.17 2.01
N VAL A 54 -12.06 -4.54 1.23
CA VAL A 54 -11.54 -5.91 1.14
C VAL A 54 -10.62 -6.18 2.34
N LYS A 55 -10.86 -7.26 3.07
CA LYS A 55 -10.07 -7.56 4.27
C LYS A 55 -8.64 -7.96 3.90
N PRO A 56 -7.65 -7.73 4.78
CA PRO A 56 -6.26 -8.07 4.50
C PRO A 56 -6.01 -9.55 4.13
N ASN A 57 -6.83 -10.49 4.62
CA ASN A 57 -6.75 -11.91 4.27
C ASN A 57 -7.55 -12.31 3.00
N GLU A 58 -8.22 -11.35 2.36
CA GLU A 58 -9.02 -11.58 1.15
C GLU A 58 -8.32 -11.07 -0.12
N THR A 59 -7.34 -10.17 0.01
CA THR A 59 -6.52 -9.67 -1.10
C THR A 59 -5.03 -9.85 -0.83
N VAL A 60 -4.25 -10.01 -1.90
CA VAL A 60 -2.80 -10.12 -1.85
C VAL A 60 -2.09 -8.83 -2.23
N PHE A 61 -2.82 -7.84 -2.77
CA PHE A 61 -2.25 -6.59 -3.26
C PHE A 61 -2.38 -5.46 -2.25
N ARG A 62 -1.33 -4.65 -2.18
CA ARG A 62 -1.28 -3.46 -1.34
C ARG A 62 -0.32 -2.42 -1.90
N SER A 63 -0.71 -1.18 -1.70
CA SER A 63 -0.03 0.01 -2.17
C SER A 63 -0.02 1.05 -1.04
N VAL A 64 1.04 1.82 -0.87
CA VAL A 64 1.08 2.88 0.15
C VAL A 64 1.73 4.11 -0.47
N ILE A 65 1.08 5.26 -0.30
CA ILE A 65 1.64 6.55 -0.72
C ILE A 65 2.31 7.19 0.50
N LEU A 66 3.59 7.52 0.33
CA LEU A 66 4.40 8.24 1.30
C LEU A 66 4.97 9.50 0.67
N GLU A 67 5.42 10.41 1.52
CA GLU A 67 6.27 11.51 1.10
C GLU A 67 7.36 11.78 2.11
N LYS A 68 8.44 12.40 1.64
CA LYS A 68 9.56 12.74 2.48
C LYS A 68 9.17 13.87 3.44
N SER A 69 9.60 13.75 4.68
CA SER A 69 9.37 14.69 5.77
C SER A 69 10.72 15.14 6.32
N ASP A 70 10.79 16.36 6.83
CA ASP A 70 11.99 16.88 7.52
C ASP A 70 12.09 16.39 8.98
N LYS A 71 10.97 15.85 9.51
CA LYS A 71 10.86 15.38 10.88
C LYS A 71 10.29 13.97 10.92
N PHE A 72 10.70 13.23 11.93
CA PHE A 72 10.10 11.96 12.26
C PHE A 72 8.62 12.14 12.58
N ASP A 73 7.76 11.36 11.91
CA ASP A 73 6.32 11.43 12.06
C ASP A 73 5.82 10.26 12.92
N THR A 74 5.61 10.55 14.20
CA THR A 74 5.11 9.57 15.18
C THR A 74 3.71 9.08 14.85
N ASP A 75 2.85 9.93 14.29
CA ASP A 75 1.47 9.55 13.96
C ASP A 75 1.47 8.54 12.80
N SER A 76 2.32 8.79 11.79
CA SER A 76 2.56 7.82 10.72
C SER A 76 3.10 6.49 11.26
N LEU A 77 4.04 6.52 12.23
CA LEU A 77 4.56 5.30 12.84
C LEU A 77 3.47 4.52 13.58
N MET A 78 2.67 5.20 14.42
CA MET A 78 1.59 4.56 15.15
C MET A 78 0.58 3.92 14.19
N MET A 79 0.18 4.64 13.15
CA MET A 79 -0.78 4.16 12.17
C MET A 79 -0.27 2.95 11.38
N ILE A 80 1.00 2.94 10.95
CA ILE A 80 1.54 1.79 10.21
C ILE A 80 1.68 0.56 11.11
N GLU A 81 2.08 0.72 12.38
CA GLU A 81 2.20 -0.39 13.32
C GLU A 81 0.84 -1.00 13.66
N GLU A 82 -0.18 -0.17 13.89
CA GLU A 82 -1.56 -0.62 14.08
C GLU A 82 -2.09 -1.35 12.84
N SER A 83 -1.77 -0.84 11.64
CA SER A 83 -2.15 -1.45 10.36
C SER A 83 -1.49 -2.82 10.17
N ILE A 84 -0.18 -2.93 10.47
CA ILE A 84 0.57 -4.20 10.41
C ILE A 84 -0.02 -5.21 11.39
N ASN A 85 -0.28 -4.80 12.63
CA ASN A 85 -0.85 -5.66 13.66
C ASN A 85 -2.24 -6.17 13.23
N THR A 86 -3.09 -5.27 12.74
CA THR A 86 -4.44 -5.61 12.27
C THR A 86 -4.39 -6.57 11.08
N ALA A 87 -3.60 -6.26 10.06
CA ALA A 87 -3.44 -7.13 8.90
C ALA A 87 -2.89 -8.51 9.29
N THR A 88 -1.90 -8.57 10.19
CA THR A 88 -1.34 -9.83 10.71
C THR A 88 -2.40 -10.66 11.43
N LYS A 89 -3.27 -10.04 12.25
CA LYS A 89 -4.40 -10.74 12.89
C LYS A 89 -5.34 -11.35 11.86
N PHE A 90 -5.70 -10.62 10.81
CA PHE A 90 -6.53 -11.17 9.73
C PHE A 90 -5.87 -12.37 9.04
N MET A 91 -4.58 -12.28 8.72
CA MET A 91 -3.81 -13.38 8.12
C MET A 91 -3.74 -14.63 9.03
N ASN A 92 -3.78 -14.44 10.35
CA ASN A 92 -3.78 -15.52 11.33
C ASN A 92 -5.16 -16.16 11.53
N ILE A 93 -6.26 -15.42 11.32
CA ILE A 93 -7.63 -15.97 11.36
C ILE A 93 -7.82 -16.97 10.22
N SER A 94 -7.42 -16.58 9.02
CA SER A 94 -7.36 -17.48 7.88
C SER A 94 -6.28 -17.00 6.92
N LYS A 95 -5.51 -17.97 6.38
CA LYS A 95 -4.51 -17.66 5.36
C LYS A 95 -5.18 -17.03 4.14
N PRO A 96 -4.48 -16.15 3.40
CA PRO A 96 -4.94 -15.68 2.11
C PRO A 96 -5.42 -16.86 1.27
N LYS A 97 -6.66 -16.73 0.77
CA LYS A 97 -7.16 -17.72 -0.17
C LYS A 97 -6.25 -17.73 -1.39
N ARG A 98 -5.95 -18.92 -1.90
CA ARG A 98 -5.32 -19.03 -3.22
C ARG A 98 -6.38 -18.69 -4.24
N TRP A 99 -6.24 -17.54 -4.88
CA TRP A 99 -7.17 -17.08 -5.89
C TRP A 99 -6.70 -17.51 -7.28
N PRO A 100 -7.62 -17.92 -8.18
CA PRO A 100 -7.34 -18.02 -9.61
C PRO A 100 -6.83 -16.70 -10.18
N ALA A 101 -6.09 -16.76 -11.29
CA ALA A 101 -5.50 -15.58 -11.94
C ALA A 101 -6.53 -14.49 -12.27
N GLU A 102 -7.71 -14.88 -12.74
CA GLU A 102 -8.82 -13.96 -13.06
C GLU A 102 -9.25 -13.13 -11.83
N ILE A 103 -9.36 -13.75 -10.66
CA ILE A 103 -9.73 -13.06 -9.41
C ILE A 103 -8.57 -12.18 -8.92
N LEU A 104 -7.32 -12.59 -9.16
CA LEU A 104 -6.17 -11.75 -8.84
C LEU A 104 -6.19 -10.47 -9.68
N ASP A 105 -6.53 -10.54 -10.96
CA ASP A 105 -6.67 -9.36 -11.82
C ASP A 105 -7.74 -8.40 -11.31
N ASP A 106 -8.90 -8.91 -10.87
CA ASP A 106 -9.92 -8.07 -10.25
C ASP A 106 -9.38 -7.33 -9.01
N PHE A 107 -8.63 -8.02 -8.15
CA PHE A 107 -8.01 -7.36 -6.99
C PHE A 107 -6.93 -6.35 -7.39
N ARG A 108 -6.19 -6.58 -8.47
CA ARG A 108 -5.24 -5.60 -9.02
C ARG A 108 -5.97 -4.36 -9.51
N VAL A 109 -7.10 -4.51 -10.22
CA VAL A 109 -7.92 -3.38 -10.69
C VAL A 109 -8.46 -2.58 -9.52
N VAL A 110 -9.02 -3.24 -8.50
CA VAL A 110 -9.55 -2.55 -7.30
C VAL A 110 -8.46 -1.74 -6.60
N ASP A 111 -7.28 -2.33 -6.39
CA ASP A 111 -6.15 -1.64 -5.79
C ASP A 111 -5.68 -0.46 -6.65
N PHE A 112 -5.56 -0.70 -7.96
CA PHE A 112 -5.15 0.29 -8.96
C PHE A 112 -6.08 1.51 -9.00
N ASP A 113 -7.38 1.27 -9.08
CA ASP A 113 -8.39 2.33 -9.19
C ASP A 113 -8.44 3.21 -7.94
N ILE A 114 -8.43 2.59 -6.74
CA ILE A 114 -8.49 3.35 -5.48
C ILE A 114 -7.28 4.28 -5.35
N ILE A 115 -6.08 3.76 -5.60
CA ILE A 115 -4.85 4.54 -5.47
C ILE A 115 -4.73 5.59 -6.56
N SER A 116 -5.08 5.27 -7.80
CA SER A 116 -5.04 6.24 -8.91
C SER A 116 -5.99 7.41 -8.63
N GLN A 117 -7.22 7.13 -8.21
CA GLN A 117 -8.17 8.18 -7.81
C GLN A 117 -7.69 8.98 -6.59
N THR A 118 -6.99 8.33 -5.66
CA THR A 118 -6.41 9.00 -4.49
C THR A 118 -5.28 9.94 -4.89
N LEU A 119 -4.36 9.49 -5.74
CA LEU A 119 -3.29 10.31 -6.32
C LEU A 119 -3.87 11.50 -7.07
N ASP A 120 -4.87 11.27 -7.92
CA ASP A 120 -5.54 12.35 -8.65
C ASP A 120 -6.09 13.38 -7.68
N ARG A 121 -6.81 12.97 -6.62
CA ARG A 121 -7.41 13.88 -5.63
C ARG A 121 -6.40 14.72 -4.85
N ILE A 122 -5.25 14.16 -4.48
CA ILE A 122 -4.25 14.85 -3.65
C ILE A 122 -3.28 15.71 -4.48
N LEU A 123 -3.22 15.49 -5.81
CA LEU A 123 -2.33 16.19 -6.74
C LEU A 123 -3.07 17.16 -7.68
N ILE A 124 -4.35 17.49 -7.40
CA ILE A 124 -5.14 18.53 -8.09
C ILE A 124 -4.60 19.92 -7.75
#